data_AF-A0A7J9MZN9-F1
#
_entry.id   AF-A0A7J9MZN9-F1
#
_cell.length_a   1.000
_cell.length_b   1.000
_cell.length_c   1.000
_cell.angle_alpha   90.00
_cell.angle_beta   90.00
_cell.angle_gamma   90.00
#
_symmetry.space_group_name_H-M   'P 1'
#
loop_
_entity.id
_entity.type
_entity.pdbx_description
1 polymer ?
#
loop_
_entity_poly.entity_id
_entity_poly.type
_entity_poly.pdbx_seq_one_letter_code
_entity_poly.pdbx_strand_id
1 'polypeptide(L)'
;MHQRLNLNIPQKNTFLLPRDILAIADRLIGMKFGMGTLDNMNHLKNKCIHSVADLLQDQFGLALNLITSTPLTATYESFFGLHLLSQVLDRTNPLTQIVHRRKLSYLGLRGLTGQTINFRI
;
A
#
# COMPACT_ATOMS: atom_id res chain seq x y z
N MET A 1 -9.88 9.80 2.72
CA MET A 1 -10.09 10.30 4.09
C MET A 1 -11.50 10.89 4.28
N HIS A 2 -12.01 11.67 3.32
CA HIS A 2 -13.27 12.40 3.46
C HIS A 2 -14.51 11.52 3.69
N GLN A 3 -14.55 10.30 3.14
CA GLN A 3 -15.62 9.32 3.40
C GLN A 3 -15.67 8.83 4.86
N ARG A 4 -14.55 8.82 5.59
CA ARG A 4 -14.51 8.39 7.00
C ARG A 4 -14.87 9.52 7.98
N LEU A 5 -14.82 10.77 7.52
CA LEU A 5 -15.09 11.96 8.32
C LEU A 5 -16.47 12.57 8.01
N ASN A 6 -17.27 11.95 7.12
CA ASN A 6 -18.57 12.45 6.65
C ASN A 6 -18.52 13.92 6.17
N LEU A 7 -17.38 14.35 5.63
CA LEU A 7 -17.20 15.72 5.16
C LEU A 7 -17.69 15.82 3.69
N ASN A 8 -18.60 16.75 3.42
CA ASN A 8 -19.10 17.02 2.06
C ASN A 8 -18.13 17.95 1.30
N ILE A 9 -16.91 17.47 1.08
CA ILE A 9 -15.85 18.16 0.34
C ILE A 9 -15.77 17.55 -1.07
N PRO A 10 -15.61 18.36 -2.14
CA PRO A 10 -15.45 17.83 -3.48
C PRO A 10 -14.24 16.90 -3.59
N GLN A 11 -14.46 15.69 -4.14
CA GLN A 11 -13.46 14.61 -4.26
C GLN A 11 -12.19 14.97 -5.05
N LYS A 12 -12.15 16.12 -5.73
CA LYS A 12 -11.01 16.56 -6.54
C LYS A 12 -9.83 17.09 -5.70
N ASN A 13 -10.04 17.40 -4.42
CA ASN A 13 -8.98 17.98 -3.59
C ASN A 13 -8.09 16.87 -2.99
N THR A 14 -6.85 16.79 -3.46
CA THR A 14 -5.82 15.85 -2.96
C THR A 14 -5.05 16.37 -1.75
N PHE A 15 -5.15 17.68 -1.45
CA PHE A 15 -4.46 18.30 -0.32
C PHE A 15 -5.26 18.18 0.98
N LEU A 16 -4.52 18.05 2.08
CA LEU A 16 -5.08 17.99 3.44
C LEU A 16 -5.48 19.40 3.89
N LEU A 17 -6.77 19.58 4.19
CA LEU A 17 -7.30 20.89 4.58
C LEU A 17 -7.26 21.05 6.11
N PRO A 18 -7.14 22.29 6.65
CA PRO A 18 -7.23 22.52 8.10
C PRO A 18 -8.52 21.96 8.72
N ARG A 19 -9.62 21.95 7.96
CA ARG A 19 -10.90 21.34 8.38
C ARG A 19 -10.83 19.82 8.55
N ASP A 20 -10.01 19.14 7.74
CA ASP A 20 -9.81 17.69 7.88
C ASP A 20 -9.13 17.37 9.22
N ILE A 21 -8.15 18.19 9.61
CA ILE A 21 -7.42 18.02 10.89
C ILE A 21 -8.37 18.21 12.08
N LEU A 22 -9.21 19.26 12.05
CA LEU A 22 -10.18 19.51 13.11
C LEU A 22 -11.19 18.36 13.24
N ALA A 23 -11.73 17.87 12.11
CA ALA A 23 -12.65 16.72 12.11
C ALA A 23 -12.00 15.42 12.61
N ILE A 24 -10.70 15.21 12.33
CA ILE A 24 -9.95 14.08 12.89
C ILE A 24 -9.79 14.23 14.40
N ALA A 25 -9.48 15.42 14.90
CA ALA A 25 -9.34 15.69 16.33
C ALA A 25 -10.67 15.45 17.06
N ASP A 26 -11.78 15.97 16.53
CA ASP A 26 -13.12 15.76 17.10
C ASP A 26 -13.49 14.28 17.14
N ARG A 27 -13.20 13.53 16.07
CA ARG A 27 -13.41 12.07 16.02
C ARG A 27 -12.57 11.34 17.07
N LEU A 28 -11.31 11.72 17.24
CA LEU A 28 -10.41 11.12 18.22
C LEU A 28 -10.88 11.38 19.66
N ILE A 29 -11.34 12.60 19.94
CA ILE A 29 -11.90 12.97 21.25
C ILE A 29 -13.18 12.18 21.51
N GLY A 30 -14.09 12.11 20.53
CA GLY A 30 -15.32 11.30 20.63
C GLY A 30 -15.03 9.83 20.96
N MET A 31 -14.05 9.23 20.27
CA MET A 31 -13.63 7.85 20.55
C MET A 31 -13.11 7.66 21.99
N LYS A 32 -12.39 8.65 22.55
CA LYS A 32 -11.91 8.60 23.93
C LYS A 32 -13.06 8.60 24.95
N PHE A 33 -14.18 9.24 24.64
CA PHE A 33 -15.40 9.24 25.46
C PHE A 33 -16.33 8.05 25.16
N GLY A 34 -15.87 7.06 24.39
CA GLY A 34 -16.66 5.87 24.04
C GLY A 34 -17.66 6.09 22.91
N MET A 35 -17.59 7.24 22.23
CA MET A 35 -18.47 7.57 21.11
C MET A 35 -17.81 7.16 19.79
N GLY A 36 -18.27 6.04 19.22
CA GLY A 36 -17.78 5.50 17.95
C GLY A 36 -17.09 4.14 18.07
N THR A 37 -16.83 3.50 16.93
CA THR A 37 -16.17 2.19 16.86
C THR A 37 -14.70 2.32 16.47
N LEU A 38 -13.85 1.47 17.05
CA LEU A 38 -12.44 1.40 16.67
C LEU A 38 -12.30 0.75 15.29
N ASP A 39 -11.53 1.37 14.41
CA ASP A 39 -11.33 0.89 13.04
C ASP A 39 -10.58 -0.46 13.05
N ASN A 40 -11.20 -1.51 12.53
CA ASN A 40 -10.56 -2.82 12.40
C ASN A 40 -9.48 -2.79 11.30
N MET A 41 -8.22 -2.94 11.71
CA MET A 41 -7.06 -2.96 10.81
C MET A 41 -7.10 -4.11 9.78
N ASN A 42 -7.72 -5.25 10.11
CA ASN A 42 -7.75 -6.44 9.25
C ASN A 42 -8.95 -6.43 8.30
N HIS A 43 -9.84 -5.43 8.39
CA HIS A 43 -10.94 -5.29 7.45
C HIS A 43 -10.39 -5.04 6.03
N LEU A 44 -10.82 -5.82 5.04
CA LEU A 44 -10.26 -5.77 3.67
C LEU A 44 -10.38 -4.39 3.01
N LYS A 45 -11.44 -3.63 3.30
CA LYS A 45 -11.57 -2.22 2.85
C LYS A 45 -10.45 -1.28 3.34
N ASN A 46 -9.72 -1.67 4.39
CA ASN A 46 -8.57 -0.95 4.93
C ASN A 46 -7.23 -1.52 4.42
N LYS A 47 -7.26 -2.51 3.52
CA LYS A 47 -6.09 -3.06 2.83
C LYS A 47 -6.11 -2.62 1.38
N CYS A 48 -4.96 -2.19 0.87
CA CYS A 48 -4.77 -1.89 -0.53
C CYS A 48 -3.98 -3.04 -1.18
N ILE A 49 -4.34 -3.40 -2.40
CA ILE A 49 -3.58 -4.35 -3.21
C ILE A 49 -2.71 -3.52 -4.16
N HIS A 50 -1.41 -3.79 -4.18
CA HIS A 50 -0.50 -3.22 -5.15
C HIS A 50 -0.04 -4.31 -6.11
N SER A 51 -0.15 -4.02 -7.40
CA SER A 51 0.40 -4.84 -8.47
C SER A 51 1.89 -4.54 -8.68
N VAL A 52 2.58 -5.44 -9.38
CA VAL A 52 3.96 -5.22 -9.84
C VAL A 52 4.08 -3.92 -10.63
N ALA A 53 3.06 -3.57 -11.42
CA ALA A 53 3.03 -2.33 -12.19
C ALA A 53 3.02 -1.08 -11.30
N ASP A 54 2.25 -1.09 -10.20
CA ASP A 54 2.15 0.04 -9.27
C ASP A 54 3.49 0.24 -8.54
N LEU A 55 4.12 -0.86 -8.12
CA LEU A 55 5.45 -0.84 -7.47
C LEU A 55 6.54 -0.32 -8.41
N LEU A 56 6.51 -0.74 -9.68
CA LEU A 56 7.44 -0.24 -10.69
C LEU A 56 7.19 1.24 -10.99
N GLN A 57 5.94 1.69 -11.02
CA GLN A 57 5.62 3.11 -11.24
C GLN A 57 6.16 3.98 -10.11
N ASP A 58 6.06 3.55 -8.85
CA ASP A 58 6.63 4.26 -7.70
C ASP A 58 8.17 4.40 -7.83
N GLN A 59 8.86 3.34 -8.30
CA GLN A 59 10.33 3.35 -8.44
C GLN A 59 10.79 4.10 -9.69
N PHE A 60 10.10 3.92 -10.83
CA PHE A 60 10.42 4.63 -12.07
C PHE A 60 10.00 6.08 -12.04
N GLY A 61 8.95 6.47 -11.30
CA GLY A 61 8.56 7.87 -11.19
C GLY A 61 9.71 8.76 -10.70
N LEU A 62 10.57 8.24 -9.83
CA LEU A 62 11.78 8.93 -9.37
C LEU A 62 12.88 8.95 -10.43
N ALA A 63 13.08 7.84 -11.15
CA ALA A 63 14.12 7.71 -12.16
C ALA A 63 13.79 8.41 -13.50
N LEU A 64 12.51 8.52 -13.86
CA LEU A 64 12.02 9.22 -15.06
C LEU A 64 12.19 10.73 -14.97
N ASN A 65 12.29 11.28 -13.76
CA ASN A 65 12.64 12.69 -13.57
C ASN A 65 14.10 12.98 -13.98
N LEU A 66 14.92 11.94 -14.18
CA LEU A 66 16.27 12.07 -14.71
C LEU A 66 16.21 11.88 -16.23
N ILE A 67 16.79 12.82 -16.97
CA ILE A 67 16.78 12.84 -18.45
C ILE A 67 17.57 11.66 -19.05
N THR A 68 18.37 10.96 -18.25
CA THR A 68 19.23 9.85 -18.67
C THR A 68 18.57 8.49 -18.47
N SER A 69 18.82 7.53 -19.38
CA SER A 69 18.28 6.16 -19.30
C SER A 69 19.02 5.25 -18.32
N THR A 70 20.26 5.59 -17.96
CA THR A 70 21.10 4.83 -17.01
C THR A 70 20.40 4.56 -15.67
N PRO A 71 19.79 5.55 -14.98
CA PRO A 71 19.06 5.30 -13.74
C PRO A 71 17.81 4.42 -13.94
N LEU A 72 17.16 4.47 -15.11
CA LEU A 72 16.00 3.61 -15.41
C LEU A 72 16.42 2.14 -15.50
N THR A 73 17.48 1.84 -16.25
CA THR A 73 17.99 0.47 -16.34
C THR A 73 18.46 -0.03 -14.98
N ALA A 74 19.14 0.81 -14.19
CA ALA A 74 19.59 0.45 -12.84
C ALA A 74 18.42 0.14 -11.89
N THR A 75 17.34 0.94 -11.93
CA THR A 75 16.14 0.68 -11.11
C THR A 75 15.40 -0.59 -11.57
N TYR A 76 15.34 -0.84 -12.87
CA TYR A 76 14.75 -2.07 -13.41
C TYR A 76 15.48 -3.32 -12.90
N GLU A 77 16.81 -3.37 -13.08
CA GLU A 77 17.63 -4.50 -12.64
C GLU A 77 17.58 -4.68 -11.12
N SER A 78 17.60 -3.57 -10.37
CA SER A 78 17.45 -3.59 -8.90
C SER A 78 16.11 -4.19 -8.47
N PHE A 79 15.00 -3.80 -9.13
CA PHE A 79 13.68 -4.33 -8.82
C PHE A 79 13.59 -5.83 -9.11
N PHE A 80 13.95 -6.28 -10.31
CA PHE A 80 13.79 -7.70 -10.65
C PHE A 80 14.84 -8.60 -9.99
N GLY A 81 16.00 -8.07 -9.63
CA GLY A 81 17.09 -8.82 -8.99
C GLY A 81 17.01 -8.92 -7.47
N LEU A 82 16.56 -7.86 -6.76
CA LEU A 82 16.64 -7.79 -5.29
C LEU A 82 15.27 -7.73 -4.59
N HIS A 83 14.18 -7.50 -5.33
CA HIS A 83 12.89 -7.30 -4.69
C HIS A 83 12.30 -8.61 -4.16
N LEU A 84 11.83 -8.60 -2.91
CA LEU A 84 11.23 -9.73 -2.20
C LEU A 84 10.02 -10.38 -2.91
N LEU A 85 9.36 -9.63 -3.80
CA LEU A 85 8.23 -10.13 -4.60
C LEU A 85 8.64 -10.65 -5.98
N SER A 86 9.89 -10.42 -6.41
CA SER A 86 10.44 -10.97 -7.66
C SER A 86 10.91 -12.41 -7.41
N GLN A 87 9.95 -13.32 -7.27
CA GLN A 87 10.21 -14.73 -6.93
C GLN A 87 10.28 -15.60 -8.18
N VAL A 88 11.16 -16.62 -8.14
CA VAL A 88 11.25 -17.63 -9.20
C VAL A 88 9.91 -18.36 -9.32
N LEU A 89 9.38 -18.44 -10.54
CA LEU A 89 8.09 -19.06 -10.82
C LEU A 89 8.12 -20.57 -10.50
N ASP A 90 7.25 -21.01 -9.59
CA ASP A 90 6.96 -22.44 -9.39
C ASP A 90 6.39 -23.07 -10.67
N ARG A 91 7.05 -24.14 -11.14
CA ARG A 91 6.71 -24.91 -12.36
C ARG A 91 6.40 -26.39 -12.06
N THR A 92 6.14 -26.75 -10.81
CA THR A 92 5.88 -28.15 -10.42
C THR A 92 4.68 -28.74 -11.17
N ASN A 93 3.62 -27.97 -11.35
CA ASN A 93 2.46 -28.36 -12.17
C ASN A 93 1.65 -27.11 -12.61
N PRO A 94 0.69 -27.24 -13.54
CA PRO A 94 -0.11 -26.10 -14.01
C PRO A 94 -0.91 -25.40 -12.92
N LEU A 95 -1.37 -26.12 -11.88
CA LEU A 95 -2.12 -25.52 -10.78
C LEU A 95 -1.20 -24.70 -9.87
N THR A 96 0.00 -25.18 -9.55
CA THR A 96 0.96 -24.43 -8.73
C THR A 96 1.40 -23.15 -9.42
N GLN A 97 1.52 -23.15 -10.75
CA GLN A 97 1.81 -21.95 -11.52
C GLN A 97 0.71 -20.88 -11.38
N ILE A 98 -0.57 -21.30 -11.45
CA ILE A 98 -1.72 -20.39 -11.30
C ILE A 98 -1.79 -19.84 -9.87
N VAL A 99 -1.61 -20.70 -8.87
CA VAL A 99 -1.62 -20.30 -7.45
C VAL A 99 -0.50 -19.31 -7.17
N HIS A 100 0.70 -19.55 -7.66
CA HIS A 100 1.83 -18.66 -7.44
C HIS A 100 1.61 -17.28 -8.07
N ARG A 101 1.10 -17.20 -9.30
CA ARG A 101 0.82 -15.91 -9.97
C ARG A 101 -0.30 -15.09 -9.32
N ARG A 102 -1.22 -15.73 -8.59
CA ARG A 102 -2.33 -15.06 -7.90
C ARG A 102 -2.06 -14.81 -6.41
N LYS A 103 -0.86 -15.16 -5.94
CA LYS A 103 -0.48 -15.04 -4.53
C LYS A 103 -0.39 -13.57 -4.12
N LEU A 104 -1.08 -13.22 -3.03
CA LEU A 104 -0.94 -11.92 -2.38
C LEU A 104 0.10 -12.02 -1.25
N SER A 105 0.85 -10.94 -1.06
CA SER A 105 1.85 -10.82 0.01
C SER A 105 1.58 -9.55 0.82
N TYR A 106 1.61 -9.68 2.15
CA TYR A 106 1.67 -8.54 3.06
C TYR A 106 3.11 -8.08 3.33
N LEU A 107 4.09 -8.85 2.87
CA LEU A 107 5.51 -8.60 3.06
C LEU A 107 6.10 -7.88 1.84
N GLY A 108 7.01 -6.95 2.08
CA GLY A 108 7.72 -6.21 1.03
C GLY A 108 7.93 -4.74 1.38
N LEU A 109 8.48 -3.98 0.43
CA LEU A 109 8.60 -2.52 0.57
C LEU A 109 7.18 -1.92 0.67
N ARG A 110 6.92 -1.06 1.67
CA ARG A 110 5.58 -0.57 2.09
C ARG A 110 4.65 -1.62 2.73
N GLY A 111 5.10 -2.87 2.90
CA GLY A 111 4.38 -3.92 3.60
C GLY A 111 4.80 -4.06 5.07
N LEU A 112 4.35 -5.13 5.71
CA LEU A 112 4.81 -5.53 7.04
C LEU A 112 6.19 -6.21 6.94
N THR A 113 7.01 -6.05 7.97
CA THR A 113 8.23 -6.85 8.13
C THR A 113 7.95 -8.05 9.02
N GLY A 114 8.65 -9.17 8.83
CA GLY A 114 8.46 -10.38 9.62
C GLY A 114 8.62 -10.17 11.14
N GLN A 115 9.35 -9.14 11.56
CA GLN A 115 9.55 -8.77 12.97
C GLN A 115 8.41 -7.91 13.55
N THR A 116 7.60 -7.26 12.70
CA THR A 116 6.49 -6.37 13.13
C THR A 116 5.14 -7.10 13.10
N ILE A 117 5.09 -8.31 12.56
CA ILE A 117 3.87 -9.13 12.49
C ILE A 117 3.60 -9.75 13.86
N ASN A 118 2.57 -9.25 14.53
CA ASN A 118 2.00 -9.90 15.71
C ASN A 118 0.92 -10.91 15.30
N PHE A 119 0.68 -11.92 16.13
CA PHE A 119 -0.35 -12.97 15.94
C PHE A 119 -1.81 -12.47 15.84
N ARG A 120 -2.05 -11.15 15.88
CA ARG A 120 -3.39 -10.54 15.84
C ARG A 120 -3.82 -10.07 14.44
N ILE A 121 -3.09 -10.43 13.39
CA ILE A 121 -3.49 -10.19 12.00
C ILE A 121 -4.40 -11.32 11.53
#